data_AF-A0AB35F5W8-F1
#
_entry.id   AF-A0AB35F5W8-F1
#
_cell.length_a   1.000
_cell.length_b   1.000
_cell.length_c   1.000
_cell.angle_alpha   90.00
_cell.angle_beta   90.00
_cell.angle_gamma   90.00
#
_symmetry.space_group_name_H-M   'P 1'
#
loop_
_entity.id
_entity.type
_entity.pdbx_description
1 polymer ?
#
loop_
_entity_poly.entity_id
_entity_poly.type
_entity_poly.pdbx_seq_one_letter_code
_entity_poly.pdbx_strand_id
1 'polypeptide(L)'
;MKKLLMAFVILTLPLLSFAKGIGYGNTKWDMNPSEVVAAQGNGAHLISPEKYKDNFGKVRIDNVSIGSGLYTVTFLFNSADRLVQTNVASNEKKNEGIAANQFSTLSQLLTQKYGKPEFSDSDKATWKLPDTTVELSKMVISGIMAQTVVRYIPNSRVASDTSNL
;
A
#
# COMPACT_ATOMS: atom_id res chain seq x y z
N MET A 1 60.17 13.66 17.12
CA MET A 1 59.86 12.20 17.08
C MET A 1 58.40 12.02 16.67
N LYS A 2 58.14 10.98 15.89
CA LYS A 2 56.93 10.65 15.09
C LYS A 2 55.63 10.64 15.91
N LYS A 3 54.60 11.40 15.51
CA LYS A 3 53.35 10.98 14.81
C LYS A 3 52.64 9.76 15.41
N LEU A 4 51.40 9.94 15.88
CA LEU A 4 50.22 9.16 15.44
C LEU A 4 48.93 9.76 16.06
N LEU A 5 48.35 10.75 15.38
CA LEU A 5 46.95 11.11 15.54
C LEU A 5 46.14 10.08 14.74
N MET A 6 45.46 9.20 15.45
CA MET A 6 44.62 8.16 14.87
C MET A 6 43.33 8.83 14.36
N ALA A 7 43.29 9.13 13.07
CA ALA A 7 42.09 9.65 12.41
C ALA A 7 41.06 8.53 12.27
N PHE A 8 39.95 8.65 13.01
CA PHE A 8 38.78 7.79 12.86
C PHE A 8 38.02 8.27 11.60
N VAL A 9 38.35 7.69 10.45
CA VAL A 9 37.60 7.92 9.21
C VAL A 9 36.29 7.14 9.32
N ILE A 10 35.24 7.81 9.80
CA ILE A 10 33.86 7.32 9.65
C ILE A 10 33.53 7.49 8.17
N LEU A 11 33.71 6.41 7.41
CA LEU A 11 33.17 6.26 6.06
C LEU A 11 31.63 6.26 6.16
N THR A 12 31.03 7.45 6.20
CA THR A 12 29.61 7.60 5.88
C THR A 12 29.47 7.38 4.38
N LEU A 13 29.40 6.11 3.96
CA LEU A 13 28.93 5.80 2.61
C LEU A 13 27.54 6.44 2.51
N PRO A 14 27.31 7.37 1.56
CA PRO A 14 25.97 7.81 1.28
C PRO A 14 25.26 6.56 0.76
N LEU A 15 24.40 5.97 1.59
CA LEU A 15 23.38 5.07 1.10
C LEU A 15 22.64 5.90 0.05
N LEU A 16 22.87 5.57 -1.22
CA LEU A 16 22.14 6.12 -2.35
C LEU A 16 20.69 5.65 -2.18
N SER A 17 19.97 6.30 -1.27
CA SER A 17 18.54 6.29 -1.20
C SER A 17 18.10 7.10 -2.41
N PHE A 18 18.05 6.45 -3.58
CA PHE A 18 17.12 6.87 -4.60
C PHE A 18 15.80 7.14 -3.88
N ALA A 19 15.21 8.32 -4.07
CA ALA A 19 13.93 8.63 -3.47
C ALA A 19 12.92 7.63 -4.04
N LYS A 20 12.77 6.49 -3.36
CA LYS A 20 11.83 5.45 -3.75
C LYS A 20 10.46 6.02 -3.50
N GLY A 21 9.61 5.96 -4.53
CA GLY A 21 8.29 6.58 -4.54
C GLY A 21 7.49 6.34 -3.26
N ILE A 22 6.62 7.30 -2.96
CA ILE A 22 5.82 7.28 -1.72
C ILE A 22 4.77 6.17 -1.81
N GLY A 23 4.80 5.26 -0.83
CA GLY A 23 3.80 4.19 -0.67
C GLY A 23 2.58 4.65 0.12
N TYR A 24 1.89 3.71 0.77
CA TYR A 24 0.79 4.04 1.68
C TYR A 24 1.33 4.63 3.00
N GLY A 25 0.64 5.64 3.54
CA GLY A 25 1.01 6.26 4.81
C GLY A 25 2.43 6.85 4.76
N ASN A 26 3.28 6.41 5.68
CA ASN A 26 4.67 6.88 5.82
C ASN A 26 5.69 5.95 5.14
N THR A 27 5.22 4.93 4.43
CA THR A 27 6.09 3.94 3.78
C THR A 27 6.65 4.44 2.45
N LYS A 28 7.76 3.82 2.03
CA LYS A 28 8.33 3.96 0.68
C LYS A 28 8.40 2.59 0.02
N TRP A 29 8.32 2.56 -1.30
CA TRP A 29 8.49 1.32 -2.06
C TRP A 29 9.86 0.68 -1.78
N ASP A 30 9.90 -0.64 -1.92
CA ASP A 30 11.04 -1.52 -1.58
C ASP A 30 11.50 -1.57 -0.12
N MET A 31 10.80 -0.92 0.81
CA MET A 31 11.03 -1.17 2.23
C MET A 31 10.83 -2.67 2.53
N ASN A 32 11.67 -3.22 3.39
CA ASN A 32 11.47 -4.56 3.93
C ASN A 32 10.43 -4.55 5.07
N PRO A 33 9.96 -5.72 5.55
CA PRO A 33 8.91 -5.77 6.58
C PRO A 33 9.22 -4.98 7.86
N SER A 34 10.44 -5.03 8.38
CA SER A 34 10.78 -4.30 9.61
C SER A 34 10.89 -2.80 9.38
N GLU A 35 11.37 -2.38 8.20
CA GLU A 35 11.36 -0.98 7.78
C GLU A 35 9.94 -0.44 7.65
N VAL A 36 9.00 -1.23 7.11
CA VAL A 36 7.58 -0.85 7.02
C VAL A 36 6.98 -0.66 8.41
N VAL A 37 7.22 -1.59 9.35
CA VAL A 37 6.73 -1.46 10.73
C VAL A 37 7.29 -0.20 11.40
N ALA A 38 8.60 0.04 11.26
CA ALA A 38 9.25 1.22 11.85
C ALA A 38 8.77 2.54 11.23
N ALA A 39 8.59 2.59 9.91
CA ALA A 39 8.17 3.80 9.20
C ALA A 39 6.69 4.11 9.44
N GLN A 40 5.83 3.09 9.41
CA GLN A 40 4.39 3.29 9.52
C GLN A 40 3.95 3.58 10.96
N GLY A 41 4.56 2.94 11.96
CA GLY A 41 4.10 3.01 13.34
C GLY A 41 2.62 2.66 13.45
N ASN A 42 1.87 3.35 14.32
CA ASN A 42 0.39 3.32 14.36
C ASN A 42 -0.25 1.92 14.30
N GLY A 43 0.29 0.97 15.08
CA GLY A 43 -0.26 -0.39 15.15
C GLY A 43 0.14 -1.32 14.01
N ALA A 44 1.02 -0.89 13.10
CA ALA A 44 1.66 -1.78 12.14
C ALA A 44 2.46 -2.86 12.86
N HIS A 45 2.22 -4.11 12.52
CA HIS A 45 2.88 -5.26 13.13
C HIS A 45 3.14 -6.37 12.10
N LEU A 46 4.14 -7.20 12.38
CA LEU A 46 4.44 -8.38 11.58
C LEU A 46 3.34 -9.43 11.76
N ILE A 47 3.00 -10.11 10.67
CA ILE A 47 2.10 -11.26 10.67
C ILE A 47 2.82 -12.47 10.07
N SER A 48 2.29 -13.67 10.33
CA SER A 48 2.67 -14.85 9.55
C SER A 48 2.43 -14.58 8.06
N PRO A 49 3.37 -14.94 7.16
CA PRO A 49 3.22 -14.66 5.73
C PRO A 49 1.91 -15.23 5.16
N GLU A 50 1.07 -14.35 4.64
CA GLU A 50 -0.16 -14.72 3.93
C GLU A 50 0.09 -14.68 2.43
N LYS A 51 -0.24 -15.76 1.71
CA LYS A 51 -0.01 -15.85 0.27
C LYS A 51 -1.04 -15.02 -0.49
N TYR A 52 -0.53 -14.10 -1.31
CA TYR A 52 -1.25 -13.47 -2.41
C TYR A 52 -0.62 -13.97 -3.72
N LYS A 53 -1.29 -13.79 -4.86
CA LYS A 53 -0.89 -14.30 -6.20
C LYS A 53 0.64 -14.46 -6.37
N ASP A 54 1.35 -13.34 -6.49
CA ASP A 54 2.81 -13.31 -6.67
C ASP A 54 3.56 -12.70 -5.47
N ASN A 55 2.83 -12.30 -4.42
CA ASN A 55 3.36 -11.56 -3.28
C ASN A 55 2.95 -12.20 -1.94
N PHE A 56 3.51 -11.70 -0.85
CA PHE A 56 3.21 -12.17 0.51
C PHE A 56 2.84 -10.99 1.41
N GLY A 57 1.68 -11.06 2.06
CA GLY A 57 1.32 -10.14 3.13
C GLY A 57 2.15 -10.48 4.37
N LYS A 58 2.98 -9.55 4.84
CA LYS A 58 3.87 -9.78 6.01
C LYS A 58 3.74 -8.73 7.11
N VAL A 59 3.13 -7.58 6.80
CA VAL A 59 2.85 -6.52 7.78
C VAL A 59 1.38 -6.11 7.65
N ARG A 60 0.74 -5.85 8.79
CA ARG A 60 -0.68 -5.49 8.87
C ARG A 60 -0.93 -4.35 9.84
N ILE A 61 -1.99 -3.58 9.58
CA ILE A 61 -2.66 -2.71 10.55
C ILE A 61 -4.12 -3.13 10.59
N ASP A 62 -4.61 -3.49 11.77
CA ASP A 62 -5.98 -3.93 11.96
C ASP A 62 -6.91 -2.76 12.29
N ASN A 63 -8.17 -2.88 11.86
CA ASN A 63 -9.28 -2.00 12.26
C ASN A 63 -9.01 -0.50 12.11
N VAL A 64 -8.35 -0.11 11.00
CA VAL A 64 -8.18 1.29 10.64
C VAL A 64 -9.54 1.90 10.32
N SER A 65 -9.93 2.93 11.06
CA SER A 65 -11.18 3.65 10.84
C SER A 65 -11.02 4.64 9.68
N ILE A 66 -11.82 4.49 8.63
CA ILE A 66 -11.85 5.41 7.48
C ILE A 66 -13.31 5.73 7.15
N GLY A 67 -13.71 6.99 7.31
CA GLY A 67 -15.12 7.36 7.30
C GLY A 67 -15.88 6.59 8.39
N SER A 68 -16.97 5.92 8.02
CA SER A 68 -17.76 5.06 8.91
C SER A 68 -17.34 3.58 8.90
N GLY A 69 -16.33 3.20 8.11
CA GLY A 69 -15.90 1.81 7.94
C GLY A 69 -14.63 1.45 8.71
N LEU A 70 -14.48 0.16 9.00
CA LEU A 70 -13.24 -0.45 9.50
C LEU A 70 -12.54 -1.22 8.39
N TYR A 71 -11.23 -1.04 8.30
CA TYR A 71 -10.40 -1.60 7.25
C TYR A 71 -9.16 -2.28 7.83
N THR A 72 -8.69 -3.30 7.13
CA THR A 72 -7.40 -3.92 7.37
C THR A 72 -6.43 -3.48 6.29
N VAL A 73 -5.30 -2.89 6.71
CA VAL A 73 -4.20 -2.53 5.83
C VAL A 73 -3.23 -3.69 5.81
N THR A 74 -2.95 -4.28 4.65
CA THR A 74 -1.94 -5.33 4.48
C THR A 74 -0.89 -4.88 3.49
N PHE A 75 0.37 -4.91 3.92
CA PHE A 75 1.54 -4.60 3.11
C PHE A 75 2.09 -5.88 2.49
N LEU A 76 2.23 -5.87 1.16
CA LEU A 76 2.59 -7.02 0.35
C LEU A 76 4.02 -6.88 -0.16
N PHE A 77 4.78 -7.96 0.00
CA PHE A 77 6.20 -8.04 -0.31
C PHE A 77 6.44 -9.07 -1.41
N ASN A 78 7.41 -8.80 -2.28
CA ASN A 78 7.85 -9.78 -3.27
C ASN A 78 8.75 -10.86 -2.63
N SER A 79 9.26 -11.79 -3.45
CA SER A 79 10.16 -12.87 -2.99
C SER A 79 11.48 -12.38 -2.39
N ALA A 80 11.91 -11.15 -2.70
CA ALA A 80 13.10 -10.52 -2.15
C ALA A 80 12.81 -9.66 -0.90
N ASP A 81 11.62 -9.80 -0.32
CA ASP A 81 11.18 -9.04 0.85
C ASP A 81 11.18 -7.52 0.65
N ARG A 82 10.73 -7.08 -0.53
CA ARG A 82 10.57 -5.68 -0.88
C ARG A 82 9.09 -5.32 -1.00
N LEU A 83 8.69 -4.23 -0.35
CA LEU A 83 7.32 -3.70 -0.41
C LEU A 83 6.97 -3.32 -1.84
N VAL A 84 5.91 -3.92 -2.36
CA VAL A 84 5.50 -3.77 -3.77
C VAL A 84 4.03 -3.46 -3.95
N GLN A 85 3.22 -3.58 -2.89
CA GLN A 85 1.80 -3.23 -2.92
C GLN A 85 1.30 -3.04 -1.49
N THR A 86 0.30 -2.17 -1.31
CA THR A 86 -0.48 -2.10 -0.07
C THR A 86 -1.96 -2.22 -0.38
N ASN A 87 -2.66 -3.08 0.34
CA ASN A 87 -4.11 -3.26 0.24
C ASN A 87 -4.78 -2.70 1.49
N VAL A 88 -5.76 -1.82 1.32
CA VAL A 88 -6.67 -1.36 2.37
C VAL A 88 -8.03 -2.00 2.08
N ALA A 89 -8.33 -3.09 2.76
CA ALA A 89 -9.53 -3.89 2.50
C ALA A 89 -10.56 -3.70 3.61
N SER A 90 -11.82 -3.52 3.23
CA SER A 90 -12.92 -3.46 4.19
C SER A 90 -13.03 -4.75 5.01
N ASN A 91 -13.31 -4.59 6.30
CA ASN A 91 -13.54 -5.71 7.21
C ASN A 91 -14.94 -6.32 7.01
N GLU A 92 -15.91 -5.50 6.60
CA GLU A 92 -17.20 -5.98 6.10
C GLU A 92 -16.98 -6.69 4.76
N LYS A 93 -17.57 -7.89 4.60
CA LYS A 93 -17.32 -8.77 3.46
C LYS A 93 -18.58 -9.40 2.87
N LYS A 94 -19.77 -9.06 3.35
CA LYS A 94 -21.03 -9.72 2.96
C LYS A 94 -22.13 -8.74 2.58
N ASN A 95 -22.21 -7.58 3.24
CA ASN A 95 -23.30 -6.65 3.01
C ASN A 95 -23.07 -5.75 1.78
N GLU A 96 -23.85 -5.99 0.73
CA GLU A 96 -23.75 -5.27 -0.56
C GLU A 96 -23.99 -3.75 -0.41
N GLY A 97 -24.98 -3.36 0.39
CA GLY A 97 -25.30 -1.95 0.64
C GLY A 97 -24.18 -1.24 1.39
N ILE A 98 -23.57 -1.90 2.38
CA ILE A 98 -22.40 -1.35 3.09
C ILE A 98 -21.21 -1.21 2.14
N ALA A 99 -20.92 -2.23 1.31
CA ALA A 99 -19.83 -2.15 0.33
C ALA A 99 -20.04 -1.02 -0.70
N ALA A 100 -21.28 -0.78 -1.14
CA ALA A 100 -21.61 0.34 -2.02
C ALA A 100 -21.37 1.69 -1.33
N ASN A 101 -21.83 1.85 -0.09
CA ASN A 101 -21.62 3.07 0.70
C ASN A 101 -20.13 3.32 0.98
N GLN A 102 -19.37 2.27 1.31
CA GLN A 102 -17.92 2.34 1.53
C GLN A 102 -17.18 2.73 0.25
N PHE A 103 -17.54 2.16 -0.90
CA PHE A 103 -16.97 2.56 -2.18
C PHE A 103 -17.22 4.04 -2.47
N SER A 104 -18.47 4.52 -2.31
CA SER A 104 -18.79 5.94 -2.52
C SER A 104 -17.99 6.85 -1.60
N THR A 105 -17.95 6.52 -0.31
CA THR A 105 -17.21 7.28 0.71
C THR A 105 -15.71 7.32 0.41
N LEU A 106 -15.10 6.16 0.12
CA LEU A 106 -13.68 6.08 -0.22
C LEU A 106 -13.36 6.83 -1.51
N SER A 107 -14.23 6.75 -2.52
CA SER A 107 -14.06 7.49 -3.77
C SER A 107 -14.03 8.99 -3.53
N GLN A 108 -14.93 9.51 -2.69
CA GLN A 108 -14.95 10.92 -2.30
C GLN A 108 -13.69 11.31 -1.53
N LEU A 109 -13.29 10.53 -0.51
CA LEU A 109 -12.11 10.82 0.30
C LEU A 109 -10.81 10.76 -0.52
N LEU A 110 -10.68 9.78 -1.41
CA LEU A 110 -9.54 9.68 -2.32
C LEU A 110 -9.54 10.83 -3.33
N THR A 111 -10.70 11.24 -3.83
CA THR A 111 -10.82 12.41 -4.72
C THR A 111 -10.44 13.70 -4.00
N GLN A 112 -10.84 13.87 -2.74
CA GLN A 112 -10.42 15.02 -1.92
C GLN A 112 -8.90 15.03 -1.71
N LYS A 113 -8.30 13.85 -1.52
CA LYS A 113 -6.86 13.71 -1.26
C LYS A 113 -5.98 13.86 -2.50
N TYR A 114 -6.42 13.31 -3.62
CA TYR A 114 -5.60 13.13 -4.83
C TYR A 114 -6.13 13.88 -6.07
N GLY A 115 -7.27 14.55 -5.97
CA GLY A 115 -7.95 15.17 -7.10
C GLY A 115 -8.82 14.19 -7.89
N LYS A 116 -9.27 14.62 -9.07
CA LYS A 116 -10.15 13.80 -9.93
C LYS A 116 -9.44 12.51 -10.36
N PRO A 117 -10.11 11.33 -10.30
CA PRO A 117 -9.54 10.10 -10.83
C PRO A 117 -9.32 10.18 -12.34
N GLU A 118 -8.31 9.47 -12.83
CA GLU A 118 -8.04 9.32 -14.27
C GLU A 118 -9.09 8.42 -14.94
N PHE A 119 -9.56 7.40 -14.22
CA PHE A 119 -10.63 6.51 -14.63
C PHE A 119 -11.61 6.28 -13.48
N SER A 120 -12.91 6.22 -13.76
CA SER A 120 -13.93 5.85 -12.77
C SER A 120 -15.18 5.27 -13.42
N ASP A 121 -15.73 4.22 -12.83
CA ASP A 121 -17.04 3.63 -13.13
C ASP A 121 -17.81 3.31 -11.84
N SER A 122 -18.86 2.49 -11.92
CA SER A 122 -19.71 2.11 -10.77
C SER A 122 -19.01 1.29 -9.70
N ASP A 123 -17.90 0.65 -10.03
CA ASP A 123 -17.24 -0.37 -9.20
C ASP A 123 -15.74 -0.16 -9.08
N LYS A 124 -15.14 0.77 -9.84
CA LYS A 124 -13.71 1.07 -9.83
C LYS A 124 -13.43 2.56 -9.98
N ALA A 125 -12.34 3.01 -9.40
CA ALA A 125 -11.75 4.31 -9.67
C ALA A 125 -10.23 4.26 -9.52
N THR A 126 -9.52 4.98 -10.38
CA THR A 126 -8.04 4.94 -10.45
C THR A 126 -7.48 6.34 -10.44
N TRP A 127 -6.49 6.58 -9.57
CA TRP A 127 -5.67 7.79 -9.52
C TRP A 127 -4.23 7.43 -9.84
N LYS A 128 -3.65 8.11 -10.82
CA LYS A 128 -2.23 7.97 -11.17
C LYS A 128 -1.45 9.14 -10.59
N LEU A 129 -0.71 8.86 -9.52
CA LEU A 129 0.22 9.81 -8.90
C LEU A 129 1.60 9.65 -9.57
N PRO A 130 2.56 10.56 -9.31
CA PRO A 130 3.87 10.51 -9.97
C PRO A 130 4.59 9.15 -9.86
N ASP A 131 4.57 8.52 -8.68
CA ASP A 131 5.25 7.24 -8.44
C ASP A 131 4.32 6.08 -8.11
N THR A 132 3.03 6.36 -7.87
CA THR A 132 2.09 5.40 -7.28
C THR A 132 0.75 5.47 -8.00
N THR A 133 0.23 4.31 -8.37
CA THR A 133 -1.16 4.15 -8.81
C THR A 133 -2.00 3.72 -7.61
N VAL A 134 -3.12 4.41 -7.41
CA VAL A 134 -4.12 4.10 -6.39
C VAL A 134 -5.38 3.63 -7.10
N GLU A 135 -5.82 2.43 -6.79
CA GLU A 135 -7.03 1.84 -7.36
C GLU A 135 -8.02 1.53 -6.25
N LEU A 136 -9.20 2.12 -6.32
CA LEU A 136 -10.35 1.74 -5.54
C LEU A 136 -11.17 0.73 -6.35
N SER A 137 -11.63 -0.34 -5.71
CA SER A 137 -12.55 -1.30 -6.31
C SER A 137 -13.59 -1.81 -5.31
N LYS A 138 -14.77 -2.15 -5.81
CA LYS A 138 -15.82 -2.86 -5.09
C LYS A 138 -16.08 -4.18 -5.82
N MET A 139 -16.09 -5.27 -5.07
CA MET A 139 -16.41 -6.60 -5.56
C MET A 139 -17.66 -7.09 -4.85
N VAL A 140 -18.72 -7.35 -5.62
CA VAL A 140 -19.97 -7.93 -5.12
C VAL A 140 -20.25 -9.20 -5.89
N ILE A 141 -20.33 -10.32 -5.17
CA ILE A 141 -20.82 -11.60 -5.64
C ILE A 141 -22.02 -11.91 -4.76
N SER A 142 -23.22 -11.75 -5.31
CA SER A 142 -24.44 -11.73 -4.49
C SER A 142 -24.60 -13.00 -3.67
N GLY A 143 -24.91 -12.83 -2.38
CA GLY A 143 -25.02 -13.91 -1.39
C GLY A 143 -23.69 -14.56 -0.97
N ILE A 144 -22.57 -14.23 -1.61
CA ILE A 144 -21.25 -14.84 -1.34
C ILE A 144 -20.32 -13.84 -0.66
N MET A 145 -20.10 -12.68 -1.30
CA MET A 145 -19.23 -11.64 -0.76
C MET A 145 -19.57 -10.25 -1.29
N ALA A 146 -19.31 -9.24 -0.49
CA ALA A 146 -19.34 -7.84 -0.87
C ALA A 146 -18.22 -7.10 -0.14
N GLN A 147 -17.23 -6.61 -0.88
CA GLN A 147 -16.03 -5.99 -0.29
C GLN A 147 -15.54 -4.81 -1.13
N THR A 148 -15.08 -3.77 -0.45
CA THR A 148 -14.32 -2.67 -1.05
C THR A 148 -12.83 -2.77 -0.71
N VAL A 149 -11.96 -2.52 -1.68
CA VAL A 149 -10.50 -2.54 -1.52
C VAL A 149 -9.88 -1.33 -2.20
N VAL A 150 -8.97 -0.65 -1.50
CA VAL A 150 -8.02 0.31 -2.11
C VAL A 150 -6.67 -0.36 -2.24
N ARG A 151 -6.08 -0.28 -3.42
CA ARG A 151 -4.79 -0.87 -3.76
C ARG A 151 -3.81 0.24 -4.14
N TYR A 152 -2.67 0.28 -3.47
CA TYR A 152 -1.56 1.19 -3.77
C TYR A 152 -0.42 0.38 -4.39
N ILE A 153 0.05 0.77 -5.58
CA ILE A 153 1.09 0.05 -6.35
C ILE A 153 2.08 1.05 -6.93
N PRO A 154 3.40 0.78 -6.95
CA PRO A 154 4.35 1.59 -7.70
C PRO A 154 4.05 1.55 -9.20
N ASN A 155 4.11 2.70 -9.88
CA ASN A 155 3.80 2.81 -11.31
C ASN A 155 4.61 1.84 -12.19
N SER A 156 5.85 1.54 -11.79
CA SER A 156 6.73 0.59 -12.48
C SER A 156 6.16 -0.83 -12.57
N ARG A 157 5.27 -1.21 -11.66
CA ARG A 157 4.59 -2.52 -11.68
C ARG A 157 3.29 -2.52 -12.47
N VAL A 158 2.55 -1.42 -12.46
CA VAL A 158 1.32 -1.31 -13.26
C VAL A 158 1.63 -1.40 -14.76
N ALA A 159 2.70 -0.75 -15.22
CA ALA A 159 3.13 -0.82 -16.62
C ALA A 159 3.47 -2.26 -17.06
N SER A 160 4.06 -3.07 -16.18
CA SER A 160 4.41 -4.47 -16.44
C SER A 160 3.19 -5.40 -16.51
N ASP A 161 2.11 -5.07 -15.81
CA ASP A 161 0.87 -5.85 -15.85
C ASP A 161 0.07 -5.58 -17.13
N THR A 162 0.14 -4.36 -17.68
CA THR A 162 -0.52 -3.97 -18.94
C THR A 162 0.28 -4.29 -20.20
N SER A 163 1.60 -4.48 -20.12
CA SER A 163 2.44 -4.78 -21.29
C SER A 163 2.31 -6.20 -21.82
N ASN A 164 1.56 -7.07 -21.12
CA ASN A 164 1.29 -8.46 -21.50
C ASN A 164 -0.16 -8.69 -21.96
N LEU A 165 -0.91 -7.60 -22.24
CA LEU A 165 -2.23 -7.60 -22.89
C LEU A 165 -2.08 -7.12 -24.33
#